data_AF-K7MXT2-F1
#
_entry.id   AF-K7MXT2-F1
#
_cell.length_a   1.000
_cell.length_b   1.000
_cell.length_c   1.000
_cell.angle_alpha   90.00
_cell.angle_beta   90.00
_cell.angle_gamma   90.00
#
_symmetry.space_group_name_H-M   'P 1'
#
loop_
_entity.id
_entity.type
_entity.pdbx_description
1 polymer ?
#
loop_
_entity_poly.entity_id
_entity_poly.type
_entity_poly.pdbx_seq_one_letter_code
_entity_poly.pdbx_strand_id
1 'polypeptide(L)' 'MIMQNPSFRKWCGAERDELDFEFLGNKTGEPYLIQTNVYKNGTRGRNMRHMLWFDPAEDYHTYSIQQELE' A
#
# COMPACT_ATOMS: atom_id res chain seq x y z
N MET A 1 -2.76 5.19 -2.13
CA MET A 1 -2.63 5.25 -3.60
C MET A 1 -1.34 5.97 -3.97
N ILE A 2 -0.23 5.24 -3.97
CA ILE A 2 0.99 5.67 -4.67
C ILE A 2 1.07 4.76 -5.88
N MET A 3 0.68 5.25 -7.05
CA MET A 3 1.11 4.59 -8.29
C MET A 3 2.64 4.61 -8.25
N GLN A 4 3.26 3.45 -8.47
CA GLN A 4 4.70 3.26 -8.58
C GLN A 4 5.25 3.99 -9.81
N ASN A 5 5.10 5.31 -9.85
CA ASN A 5 5.66 6.16 -10.87
C ASN A 5 7.10 6.46 -10.45
N PRO A 6 8.11 5.98 -11.20
CA PRO A 6 9.51 6.24 -10.87
C PRO A 6 9.85 7.74 -10.79
N SER A 7 9.06 8.61 -11.43
CA SER A 7 9.21 10.06 -11.38
C SER A 7 8.97 10.66 -9.99
N PHE A 8 8.07 10.07 -9.19
CA PHE A 8 7.78 10.53 -7.83
C PHE A 8 8.89 10.18 -6.83
N ARG A 9 9.74 9.17 -7.13
CA ARG A 9 10.86 8.78 -6.25
C ARG A 9 11.94 9.86 -6.13
N LYS A 10 12.09 10.72 -7.14
CA LYS A 10 13.18 11.70 -7.19
C LYS A 10 13.07 12.77 -6.09
N TRP A 11 11.86 13.04 -5.60
CA TRP A 11 11.62 14.03 -4.54
C TRP A 11 11.62 13.45 -3.12
N CYS A 12 11.64 12.12 -2.96
CA CYS A 12 11.70 11.49 -1.65
C CYS A 12 13.13 11.39 -1.09
N GLY A 13 14.17 11.31 -1.91
CA GLY A 13 15.50 10.97 -1.38
C GLY A 13 15.57 9.49 -0.98
N ALA A 14 16.78 8.94 -1.04
CA ALA A 14 16.99 7.49 -1.03
C ALA A 14 16.66 6.81 0.31
N GLU A 15 16.55 7.58 1.39
CA GLU A 15 16.57 7.07 2.78
C GLU A 15 15.21 7.22 3.51
N ARG A 16 14.10 7.37 2.81
CA ARG A 16 12.80 7.52 3.50
C ARG A 16 12.26 6.23 4.11
N ASP A 17 11.59 6.43 5.24
CA ASP A 17 10.63 5.50 5.79
C ASP A 17 9.26 5.72 5.12
N GLU A 18 8.53 4.65 4.86
CA GLU A 18 7.24 4.67 4.17
C GLU A 18 6.41 3.47 4.67
N LEU A 19 5.11 3.70 4.89
CA LEU A 19 4.14 2.65 5.17
C LEU A 19 3.03 2.74 4.12
N ASP A 20 2.81 1.62 3.42
CA ASP A 20 1.91 1.60 2.27
C ASP A 20 0.63 0.80 2.54
N PHE A 21 -0.48 1.37 2.11
CA PHE A 21 -1.63 0.61 1.59
C PHE A 21 -1.75 0.87 0.08
N GLU A 22 -1.56 -0.17 -0.71
CA GLU A 22 -1.75 -0.17 -2.15
C GLU A 22 -2.93 -1.08 -2.52
N PHE A 23 -4.04 -0.49 -2.98
CA PHE A 23 -5.15 -1.24 -3.56
C PHE A 23 -4.79 -1.61 -5.00
N LEU A 24 -4.60 -2.91 -5.23
CA LEU A 24 -4.29 -3.46 -6.54
C LEU A 24 -5.61 -3.82 -7.23
N GLY A 25 -5.98 -2.96 -8.19
CA GLY A 25 -7.14 -3.19 -9.05
C GLY A 25 -7.03 -4.48 -9.86
N ASN A 26 -8.18 -4.97 -10.31
CA ASN A 26 -8.28 -6.18 -11.12
C ASN A 26 -9.27 -5.97 -12.27
N LYS A 27 -9.43 -6.99 -13.12
CA LYS A 27 -10.48 -6.97 -14.15
C LYS A 27 -11.86 -6.89 -13.50
N THR A 28 -12.84 -6.36 -14.23
CA THR A 28 -14.23 -6.31 -13.77
C THR A 28 -14.72 -7.69 -13.32
N GLY A 29 -15.27 -7.76 -12.10
CA GLY A 29 -15.77 -9.00 -11.49
C GLY A 29 -14.72 -9.85 -10.78
N GLU A 30 -13.43 -9.48 -10.86
CA GLU A 30 -12.36 -10.15 -10.13
C GLU A 30 -12.01 -9.39 -8.84
N PRO A 31 -11.63 -10.08 -7.76
CA PRO A 31 -11.38 -9.44 -6.47
C PRO A 31 -10.17 -8.51 -6.51
N TYR A 32 -10.29 -7.40 -5.79
CA TYR A 32 -9.16 -6.53 -5.47
C TYR A 32 -8.22 -7.20 -4.47
N LEU A 33 -6.92 -6.93 -4.60
CA LEU A 33 -5.94 -7.24 -3.56
C LEU A 33 -5.55 -5.96 -2.85
N ILE A 34 -5.36 -6.03 -1.54
CA ILE A 34 -4.65 -4.99 -0.80
C ILE A 34 -3.21 -5.45 -0.56
N GLN A 35 -2.25 -4.60 -0.90
CA GLN A 35 -0.85 -4.78 -0.58
C GLN A 35 -0.46 -3.82 0.55
N THR A 36 0.20 -4.35 1.57
CA THR A 36 0.89 -3.57 2.60
C THR A 36 2.38 -3.60 2.38
N ASN A 37 3.10 -2.56 2.79
CA ASN A 37 4.56 -2.56 2.76
C ASN A 37 5.15 -1.69 3.86
N VAL A 38 6.37 -2.03 4.27
CA VAL A 38 7.18 -1.26 5.22
C VAL A 38 8.54 -0.98 4.61
N TYR A 39 8.82 0.30 4.40
CA TYR A 39 10.12 0.82 4.02
C TYR A 39 10.78 1.42 5.24
N LYS A 40 12.03 1.02 5.46
CA LYS A 40 12.86 1.58 6.51
C LYS A 40 14.19 1.99 5.91
N ASN A 41 14.57 3.25 6.06
CA ASN A 41 15.80 3.84 5.52
C ASN A 41 16.00 3.47 4.04
N GLY A 42 14.95 3.66 3.21
CA GLY A 42 14.96 3.31 1.79
C GLY A 42 14.86 1.81 1.45
N THR A 43 14.99 0.93 2.44
CA THR A 43 15.00 -0.52 2.23
C THR A 43 13.59 -1.07 2.09
N ARG A 44 13.30 -1.62 0.91
CA ARG A 44 12.00 -2.18 0.48
C ARG A 44 11.88 -3.68 0.83
N GLY A 45 10.80 -4.33 0.38
CA GLY A 45 10.72 -5.79 0.27
C GLY A 45 9.91 -6.51 1.36
N ARG A 46 9.13 -5.76 2.16
CA ARG A 46 8.28 -6.31 3.23
C ARG A 46 6.82 -6.37 2.80
N ASN A 47 6.59 -6.63 1.52
CA ASN A 47 5.27 -6.54 0.92
C ASN A 47 4.44 -7.78 1.27
N MET A 48 3.23 -7.56 1.82
CA MET A 48 2.24 -8.62 2.04
C MET A 48 0.98 -8.33 1.23
N ARG A 49 0.29 -9.37 0.74
CA ARG A 49 -0.93 -9.25 -0.06
C ARG A 49 -2.07 -10.05 0.55
N HIS A 50 -3.25 -9.43 0.55
CA HIS A 50 -4.47 -10.03 1.09
C HIS A 50 -5.64 -9.81 0.13
N MET A 51 -6.50 -10.82 0.01
CA MET A 51 -7.86 -10.63 -0.48
C MET A 51 -8.72 -10.08 0.66
N LEU A 52 -9.61 -9.16 0.35
CA LEU A 52 -10.60 -8.66 1.32
C LEU A 52 -11.82 -9.61 1.33
N TRP A 53 -12.49 -9.69 2.48
CA TRP A 53 -13.71 -10.49 2.64
C TRP A 53 -14.99 -9.73 2.24
N PHE A 54 -14.82 -8.57 1.59
CA PHE A 54 -15.87 -7.69 1.05
C PHE A 54 -15.38 -7.07 -0.26
N ASP A 55 -16.30 -6.54 -1.07
CA ASP A 55 -15.94 -5.73 -2.24
C ASP A 55 -15.58 -4.30 -1.79
N PRO A 56 -14.31 -3.86 -1.89
CA PRO A 56 -13.91 -2.53 -1.44
C PRO A 56 -14.46 -1.39 -2.32
N ALA A 57 -15.14 -1.69 -3.43
CA ALA A 57 -15.76 -0.70 -4.32
C ALA A 57 -17.26 -0.53 -4.08
N GLU A 58 -17.89 -1.36 -3.26
CA GLU A 58 -19.35 -1.32 -3.01
C GLU A 58 -19.74 -0.25 -1.98
N ASP A 59 -18.89 0.00 -0.97
CA ASP A 59 -19.09 1.04 0.04
C ASP A 59 -17.74 1.58 0.58
N TYR A 60 -17.78 2.61 1.42
CA TYR A 60 -16.62 3.13 2.13
C TYR A 60 -16.24 2.23 3.31
N HIS A 61 -14.94 1.93 3.41
CA HIS A 61 -14.36 1.15 4.50
C HIS A 61 -13.25 1.93 5.21
N THR A 62 -13.04 1.62 6.48
CA THR A 62 -11.96 2.23 7.29
C THR A 62 -10.70 1.40 7.19
N TYR A 63 -9.59 2.04 6.83
CA TYR A 63 -8.25 1.47 6.83
C TYR A 63 -7.37 2.36 7.70
N SER A 64 -6.67 1.77 8.66
CA SER A 64 -5.86 2.51 9.63
C SER A 64 -4.48 1.90 9.77
N ILE A 65 -3.49 2.76 9.98
CA ILE A 65 -2.15 2.38 10.40
C ILE A 65 -2.00 2.86 11.84
N GLN A 66 -1.66 1.94 12.74
CA GLN A 66 -1.26 2.27 14.10
C GLN A 66 0.24 2.03 14.19
N GLN A 67 0.98 3.12 14.43
CA GLN A 67 2.40 3.06 14.75
C GLN A 67 2.55 3.34 16.23
N GLU A 68 3.26 2.46 16.92
CA GLU A 68 3.64 2.65 18.31
C GLU A 68 5.12 2.98 18.34
N LEU A 69 5.47 4.04 19.08
CA LEU A 69 6.85 4.32 19.45
C LEU A 69 7.11 3.58 20.76
N GLU A 70 8.23 2.86 20.83
CA GLU A 70 8.79 2.43 22.11
C GLU A 70 9.19 3.63 22.97
#